data_AF-A0A7S1BE01-F1
#
_entry.id   AF-A0A7S1BE01-F1
#
_cell.length_a   1.000
_cell.length_b   1.000
_cell.length_c   1.000
_cell.angle_alpha   90.00
_cell.angle_beta   90.00
_cell.angle_gamma   90.00
#
_symmetry.space_group_name_H-M   'P 1'
#
loop_
_entity.id
_entity.type
_entity.pdbx_description
1 polymer ?
#
loop_
_entity_poly.entity_id
_entity_poly.type
_entity_poly.pdbx_seq_one_letter_code
_entity_poly.pdbx_strand_id
1 'polypeptide(L)'
;SSVTGGYENEASGWYSSVTGGYYNKASGEDSSVTSGYYNKASGLRSSVSGGYGNEATGKLASVSGGTENTALGEGSIVLGGFNNTADGMNSVITGATSNTAIGLSSISGGNKKKAVVEEE
;
A
#
# COMPACT_ATOMS: atom_id res chain seq x y z
N SER A 1 -7.06 -9.30 16.46
CA SER A 1 -6.42 -8.07 15.99
C SER A 1 -5.74 -7.36 17.15
N SER A 2 -4.86 -6.39 16.89
CA SER A 2 -4.18 -5.60 17.93
C SER A 2 -3.94 -4.15 17.49
N VAL A 3 -4.09 -3.21 18.42
CA VAL A 3 -3.61 -1.83 18.29
C VAL A 3 -2.70 -1.54 19.48
N THR A 4 -1.41 -1.32 19.25
CA THR A 4 -0.43 -1.16 20.36
C THR A 4 -0.48 0.24 20.97
N GLY A 5 -0.81 1.27 20.19
CA GLY A 5 -0.93 2.65 20.69
C GLY A 5 -1.34 3.65 19.62
N GLY A 6 -1.16 4.94 19.91
CA GLY A 6 -1.53 6.04 19.03
C GLY A 6 -2.97 6.54 19.22
N TYR A 7 -3.50 7.25 18.23
CA TYR A 7 -4.82 7.88 18.29
C TYR A 7 -5.67 7.47 17.07
N GLU A 8 -6.92 7.05 17.33
CA GLU A 8 -7.89 6.66 16.29
C GLU A 8 -7.43 5.56 15.32
N ASN A 9 -6.63 4.60 15.79
CA ASN A 9 -6.22 3.45 15.00
C ASN A 9 -7.24 2.31 15.07
N GLU A 10 -7.44 1.59 13.97
CA GLU A 10 -8.40 0.49 13.85
C GLU A 10 -7.71 -0.78 13.30
N ALA A 11 -7.74 -1.87 14.06
CA ALA A 11 -7.38 -3.20 13.59
C ALA A 11 -8.61 -4.12 13.65
N SER A 12 -9.31 -4.29 12.53
CA SER A 12 -10.59 -5.02 12.45
C SER A 12 -10.53 -6.36 11.70
N GLY A 13 -9.47 -6.60 10.93
CA GLY A 13 -9.23 -7.89 10.26
C GLY A 13 -8.79 -9.01 11.21
N TRP A 14 -8.99 -10.26 10.80
CA TRP A 14 -8.51 -11.41 11.56
C TRP A 14 -6.97 -11.39 11.58
N TYR A 15 -6.37 -11.56 12.75
CA TYR A 15 -4.91 -11.42 12.96
C TYR A 15 -4.29 -10.08 12.52
N SER A 16 -5.11 -9.05 12.25
CA SER A 16 -4.56 -7.76 11.82
C SER A 16 -3.91 -6.97 12.96
N SER A 17 -2.98 -6.09 12.62
CA SER A 17 -2.26 -5.28 13.62
C SER A 17 -2.01 -3.85 13.18
N VAL A 18 -2.14 -2.91 14.11
CA VAL A 18 -1.62 -1.55 13.97
C VAL A 18 -0.67 -1.24 15.13
N THR A 19 0.60 -0.93 14.85
CA THR A 19 1.58 -0.68 15.94
C THR A 19 1.41 0.72 16.53
N GLY A 20 1.06 1.74 15.73
CA GLY A 20 0.82 3.09 16.26
C GLY A 20 0.48 4.12 15.20
N GLY A 21 0.65 5.39 15.54
CA GLY A 21 0.37 6.52 14.66
C GLY A 21 -1.03 7.11 14.85
N TYR A 22 -1.55 7.76 13.81
CA TYR A 22 -2.82 8.47 13.83
C TYR A 22 -3.71 8.00 12.68
N TYR A 23 -4.94 7.56 12.99
CA TYR A 23 -5.93 7.18 11.98
C TYR A 23 -5.47 6.08 11.00
N ASN A 24 -4.75 5.07 11.48
CA ASN A 24 -4.33 3.94 10.66
C ASN A 24 -5.33 2.78 10.74
N LYS A 25 -5.59 2.11 9.61
CA LYS A 25 -6.59 1.04 9.50
C LYS A 25 -6.02 -0.25 8.91
N ALA A 26 -6.00 -1.33 9.69
CA ALA A 26 -5.69 -2.69 9.26
C ALA A 26 -6.96 -3.56 9.28
N SER A 27 -7.64 -3.68 8.13
CA SER A 27 -8.95 -4.32 8.00
C SER A 27 -8.96 -5.65 7.22
N GLY A 28 -7.87 -5.97 6.52
CA GLY A 28 -7.69 -7.28 5.89
C GLY A 28 -7.27 -8.35 6.89
N GLU A 29 -7.58 -9.61 6.62
CA GLU A 29 -7.00 -10.73 7.38
C GLU A 29 -5.47 -10.72 7.21
N ASP A 30 -4.73 -10.99 8.29
CA ASP A 30 -3.26 -10.90 8.38
C ASP A 30 -2.68 -9.53 7.95
N SER A 31 -3.50 -8.47 7.89
CA SER A 31 -3.02 -7.17 7.41
C SER A 31 -2.32 -6.37 8.52
N SER A 32 -1.40 -5.49 8.13
CA SER A 32 -0.63 -4.71 9.09
C SER A 32 -0.40 -3.26 8.67
N VAL A 33 -0.42 -2.36 9.66
CA VAL A 33 0.07 -1.00 9.52
C VAL A 33 1.04 -0.69 10.64
N THR A 34 2.29 -0.35 10.33
CA THR A 34 3.30 -0.15 11.38
C THR A 34 3.17 1.23 12.04
N SER A 35 3.05 2.32 11.28
CA SER A 35 2.96 3.67 11.85
C SER A 35 2.42 4.69 10.82
N GLY A 36 2.57 5.99 11.09
CA GLY A 36 2.22 7.08 10.19
C GLY A 36 0.81 7.63 10.41
N TYR A 37 0.27 8.27 9.37
CA TYR A 37 -0.99 8.98 9.41
C TYR A 37 -1.90 8.51 8.26
N TYR A 38 -3.15 8.17 8.53
CA TYR A 38 -4.14 7.83 7.50
C TYR A 38 -3.76 6.66 6.58
N ASN A 39 -2.97 5.70 7.05
CA ASN A 39 -2.60 4.54 6.24
C ASN A 39 -3.64 3.41 6.35
N LYS A 40 -3.84 2.67 5.25
CA LYS A 40 -4.84 1.60 5.17
C LYS A 40 -4.29 0.32 4.56
N ALA A 41 -4.38 -0.78 5.29
CA ALA A 41 -4.11 -2.13 4.80
C ALA A 41 -5.41 -2.96 4.83
N SER A 42 -6.09 -3.09 3.69
CA SER A 42 -7.41 -3.76 3.60
C SER A 42 -7.41 -5.06 2.80
N GLY A 43 -6.33 -5.39 2.10
CA GLY A 43 -6.18 -6.67 1.40
C GLY A 43 -5.76 -7.80 2.35
N LEU A 44 -6.05 -9.05 1.96
CA LEU A 44 -5.55 -10.23 2.66
C LEU A 44 -4.01 -10.20 2.67
N ARG A 45 -3.39 -10.27 3.86
CA ARG A 45 -1.94 -10.20 4.06
C ARG A 45 -1.30 -8.94 3.50
N SER A 46 -2.05 -7.85 3.38
CA SER A 46 -1.49 -6.58 2.90
C SER A 46 -0.77 -5.81 4.01
N SER A 47 0.18 -4.96 3.63
CA SER A 47 0.97 -4.21 4.60
C SER A 47 1.22 -2.77 4.19
N VAL A 48 1.24 -1.88 5.18
CA VAL A 48 1.74 -0.51 5.03
C VAL A 48 2.74 -0.21 6.15
N SER A 49 4.00 0.01 5.80
CA SER A 49 5.05 0.26 6.79
C SER A 49 4.98 1.66 7.42
N GLY A 50 4.35 2.62 6.75
CA GLY A 50 4.08 3.95 7.33
C GLY A 50 3.87 5.02 6.27
N GLY A 51 4.15 6.28 6.64
CA GLY A 51 3.94 7.44 5.76
C GLY A 51 2.59 8.13 5.97
N TYR A 52 2.11 8.83 4.94
CA TYR A 52 0.84 9.57 4.97
C TYR A 52 -0.09 9.09 3.86
N GLY A 53 -1.30 8.65 4.21
CA GLY A 53 -2.35 8.37 3.23
C GLY A 53 -2.04 7.22 2.28
N ASN A 54 -1.24 6.23 2.69
CA ASN A 54 -0.92 5.10 1.81
C ASN A 54 -1.95 3.97 1.94
N GLU A 55 -2.27 3.31 0.83
CA GLU A 55 -3.26 2.24 0.77
C GLU A 55 -2.70 0.96 0.14
N ALA A 56 -2.82 -0.17 0.84
CA ALA A 56 -2.54 -1.52 0.32
C ALA A 56 -3.83 -2.35 0.36
N THR A 57 -4.54 -2.41 -0.77
CA THR A 57 -5.89 -3.00 -0.86
C THR A 57 -5.89 -4.35 -1.59
N GLY A 58 -4.89 -4.62 -2.43
CA GLY A 58 -4.70 -5.93 -3.06
C GLY A 58 -4.28 -7.01 -2.06
N LYS A 59 -4.60 -8.27 -2.37
CA LYS A 59 -4.06 -9.42 -1.63
C LYS A 59 -2.53 -9.44 -1.74
N LEU A 60 -1.82 -9.63 -0.64
CA LEU A 60 -0.34 -9.56 -0.56
C LEU A 60 0.25 -8.21 -1.02
N ALA A 61 -0.56 -7.16 -1.17
CA ALA A 61 -0.07 -5.84 -1.59
C ALA A 61 0.72 -5.17 -0.47
N SER A 62 1.75 -4.40 -0.83
CA SER A 62 2.64 -3.75 0.13
C SER A 62 2.98 -2.32 -0.27
N VAL A 63 2.85 -1.39 0.69
CA VAL A 63 3.39 -0.03 0.56
C VAL A 63 4.43 0.20 1.65
N SER A 64 5.68 0.45 1.25
CA SER A 64 6.78 0.63 2.22
C SER A 64 6.80 2.02 2.86
N GLY A 65 6.13 3.02 2.27
CA GLY A 65 6.05 4.37 2.83
C GLY A 65 5.72 5.43 1.80
N GLY A 66 6.09 6.68 2.10
CA GLY A 66 5.82 7.83 1.24
C GLY A 66 4.46 8.48 1.52
N THR A 67 3.93 9.16 0.51
CA THR A 67 2.69 9.94 0.62
C THR A 67 1.74 9.56 -0.51
N GLU A 68 0.50 9.21 -0.17
CA GLU A 68 -0.60 8.94 -1.11
C GLU A 68 -0.31 7.81 -2.11
N ASN A 69 0.47 6.80 -1.74
CA ASN A 69 0.74 5.66 -2.61
C ASN A 69 -0.31 4.56 -2.45
N THR A 70 -0.71 3.94 -3.56
CA THR A 70 -1.75 2.92 -3.61
C THR A 70 -1.24 1.65 -4.28
N ALA A 71 -1.38 0.49 -3.62
CA ALA A 71 -1.10 -0.84 -4.17
C ALA A 71 -2.42 -1.65 -4.23
N LEU A 72 -2.99 -1.79 -5.44
CA LEU A 72 -4.30 -2.39 -5.69
C LEU A 72 -4.22 -3.84 -6.18
N GLY A 73 -3.23 -4.16 -7.02
CA GLY A 73 -3.10 -5.50 -7.61
C GLY A 73 -2.68 -6.57 -6.60
N GLU A 74 -3.03 -7.83 -6.86
CA GLU A 74 -2.50 -8.95 -6.05
C GLU A 74 -0.98 -8.99 -6.15
N GLY A 75 -0.28 -9.01 -5.02
CA GLY A 75 1.18 -8.98 -4.95
C GLY A 75 1.81 -7.66 -5.40
N SER A 76 1.03 -6.59 -5.59
CA SER A 76 1.56 -5.29 -6.03
C SER A 76 2.38 -4.60 -4.93
N ILE A 77 3.41 -3.86 -5.34
CA ILE A 77 4.35 -3.22 -4.42
C ILE A 77 4.58 -1.76 -4.81
N VAL A 78 4.47 -0.87 -3.83
CA VAL A 78 5.01 0.50 -3.94
C VAL A 78 6.06 0.71 -2.85
N LEU A 79 7.31 0.94 -3.25
CA LEU A 79 8.41 1.15 -2.30
C LEU A 79 8.41 2.55 -1.67
N GLY A 80 7.75 3.53 -2.28
CA GLY A 80 7.62 4.87 -1.72
C GLY A 80 7.26 5.93 -2.77
N GLY A 81 7.63 7.18 -2.48
CA GLY A 81 7.36 8.33 -3.36
C GLY A 81 6.05 9.04 -3.04
N PHE A 82 5.54 9.80 -4.02
CA PHE A 82 4.32 10.58 -3.89
C PHE A 82 3.30 10.19 -4.97
N ASN A 83 2.11 9.79 -4.56
CA ASN A 83 0.96 9.58 -5.44
C ASN A 83 1.19 8.51 -6.53
N ASN A 84 1.80 7.38 -6.20
CA ASN A 84 1.99 6.27 -7.14
C ASN A 84 0.90 5.19 -6.99
N THR A 85 0.48 4.58 -8.10
CA THR A 85 -0.56 3.54 -8.13
C THR A 85 -0.07 2.27 -8.83
N ALA A 86 0.14 1.20 -8.07
CA ALA A 86 0.44 -0.14 -8.59
C ALA A 86 -0.85 -0.95 -8.71
N ASP A 87 -1.46 -0.94 -9.90
CA ASP A 87 -2.80 -1.52 -10.16
C ASP A 87 -2.75 -2.97 -10.64
N GLY A 88 -1.73 -3.33 -11.40
CA GLY A 88 -1.63 -4.67 -11.96
C GLY A 88 -1.14 -5.74 -10.98
N MET A 89 -1.49 -7.00 -11.27
CA MET A 89 -0.98 -8.15 -10.52
C MET A 89 0.55 -8.19 -10.58
N ASN A 90 1.19 -8.33 -9.43
CA ASN A 90 2.64 -8.29 -9.23
C ASN A 90 3.33 -7.04 -9.80
N SER A 91 2.58 -5.94 -9.99
CA SER A 91 3.16 -4.68 -10.45
C SER A 91 4.02 -4.05 -9.36
N VAL A 92 5.10 -3.39 -9.77
CA VAL A 92 6.07 -2.79 -8.83
C VAL A 92 6.37 -1.35 -9.21
N ILE A 93 6.21 -0.42 -8.27
CA ILE A 93 6.70 0.96 -8.41
C ILE A 93 7.76 1.21 -7.35
N THR A 94 8.97 1.54 -7.77
CA THR A 94 10.10 1.75 -6.85
C THR A 94 10.11 3.14 -6.22
N GLY A 95 9.36 4.10 -6.76
CA GLY A 95 9.19 5.43 -6.15
C GLY A 95 8.87 6.55 -7.14
N ALA A 96 9.36 7.74 -6.82
CA ALA A 96 9.14 9.00 -7.54
C ALA A 96 7.66 9.47 -7.47
N THR A 97 7.14 10.14 -8.51
CA THR A 97 5.88 10.89 -8.40
C THR A 97 4.86 10.54 -9.47
N SER A 98 3.62 10.30 -9.06
CA SER A 98 2.47 10.18 -9.97
C SER A 98 2.58 9.08 -11.02
N ASN A 99 3.25 7.95 -10.72
CA ASN A 99 3.37 6.84 -11.66
C ASN A 99 2.21 5.85 -11.49
N THR A 100 1.79 5.21 -12.58
CA THR A 100 0.73 4.18 -12.58
C THR A 100 1.20 2.93 -13.35
N ALA A 101 1.29 1.79 -12.67
CA ALA A 101 1.65 0.50 -13.27
C ALA A 101 0.41 -0.38 -13.41
N ILE A 102 0.05 -0.74 -14.64
CA ILE A 102 -1.11 -1.55 -15.01
C ILE A 102 -0.62 -2.86 -15.64
N GLY A 103 -1.29 -3.97 -15.31
CA GLY A 103 -0.83 -5.32 -15.67
C GLY A 103 0.46 -5.75 -14.97
N LEU A 104 1.12 -6.79 -15.47
CA LEU A 104 2.42 -7.28 -14.98
C LEU A 104 3.56 -6.31 -15.36
N SER A 105 3.54 -5.08 -14.86
CA SER A 105 4.49 -4.03 -15.22
C SER A 105 5.22 -3.43 -14.01
N SER A 106 6.47 -3.01 -14.22
CA SER A 106 7.29 -2.35 -13.19
C SER A 106 7.75 -0.97 -13.63
N ILE A 107 7.64 0.02 -12.73
CA ILE A 107 8.15 1.39 -12.94
C ILE A 107 9.30 1.64 -11.97
N SER A 108 10.51 1.84 -12.51
CA SER A 108 11.73 2.15 -11.73
C SER A 108 11.84 3.62 -11.26
N GLY A 109 10.83 4.44 -11.51
CA GLY A 109 10.75 5.85 -11.15
C GLY A 109 10.38 6.77 -12.34
N GLY A 110 10.22 8.06 -12.05
CA GLY A 110 9.79 9.08 -13.02
C GLY A 110 8.66 9.97 -12.47
N ASN A 111 8.20 10.90 -13.32
CA ASN A 111 7.04 11.74 -13.02
C ASN A 111 5.94 11.43 -14.06
N LYS A 112 4.75 11.02 -13.61
CA LYS A 112 3.59 10.77 -14.48
C LYS A 112 3.79 9.66 -15.54
N LYS A 113 4.50 8.59 -15.21
CA LYS A 113 4.59 7.43 -16.11
C LYS A 113 3.37 6.53 -15.98
N LYS A 114 2.90 5.99 -17.11
CA LYS A 114 1.91 4.91 -17.16
C LYS A 114 2.54 3.70 -17.84
N ALA A 115 2.63 2.57 -17.16
CA ALA A 115 3.07 1.32 -17.75
C ALA A 115 1.84 0.41 -17.93
N VAL A 116 1.66 -0.14 -19.12
CA VAL A 116 0.57 -1.08 -19.46
C VAL A 116 1.23 -2.23 -20.19
N VAL A 117 0.90 -3.47 -19.83
CA VAL A 117 1.24 -4.63 -20.67
C VAL A 117 0.18 -4.67 -21.78
N GLU A 118 0.59 -4.50 -23.03
CA GLU A 118 -0.28 -4.83 -24.16
C GLU A 118 -0.26 -6.36 -24.31
N GLU A 119 -1.42 -7.01 -24.17
CA GLU A 119 -1.58 -8.39 -24.62
C GLU A 119 -1.72 -8.36 -26.16
N GLU A 120 -0.96 -9.22 -26.85
CA GLU A 120 -1.06 -9.42 -28.31
C GLU A 120 -2.39 -10.05 -28.74
#